data_AF-A0A239KNK5-F1
#
_entry.id   AF-A0A239KNK5-F1
#
_cell.length_a   1.000
_cell.length_b   1.000
_cell.length_c   1.000
_cell.angle_alpha   90.00
_cell.angle_beta   90.00
_cell.angle_gamma   90.00
#
_symmetry.space_group_name_H-M   'P 1'
#
loop_
_entity.id
_entity.type
_entity.pdbx_description
1 polymer ?
#
loop_
_entity_poly.entity_id
_entity_poly.type
_entity_poly.pdbx_seq_one_letter_code
_entity_poly.pdbx_strand_id
1 'polypeptide(L)' 'MPRLTVGKEATSPIEIHYEDYGHGKAVVIIHGWPLSGRSWEAQVPALIAAGYRVIAFPR' A
#
# COMPACT_ATOMS: atom_id res chain seq x y z
N MET A 1 -7.33 8.09 -5.17
CA MET A 1 -7.13 6.77 -4.55
C MET A 1 -6.85 5.77 -5.66
N PRO A 2 -5.57 5.52 -5.97
CA PRO A 2 -5.19 4.68 -7.09
C PRO A 2 -5.57 3.21 -6.83
N ARG A 3 -5.86 2.47 -7.90
CA ARG A 3 -6.21 1.06 -7.87
C ARG A 3 -5.41 0.30 -8.91
N LEU A 4 -5.15 -0.97 -8.62
CA LEU A 4 -4.47 -1.89 -9.52
C LEU A 4 -5.37 -3.10 -9.79
N THR A 5 -5.64 -3.38 -11.06
CA THR A 5 -6.32 -4.61 -11.46
C THR A 5 -5.38 -5.79 -11.30
N VAL A 6 -5.73 -6.73 -10.43
CA VAL A 6 -4.91 -7.92 -10.12
C VAL A 6 -5.49 -9.21 -10.70
N GLY A 7 -6.73 -9.17 -11.18
CA GLY A 7 -7.41 -10.32 -11.75
C GLY A 7 -8.82 -9.99 -12.20
N LYS A 8 -9.59 -11.04 -12.45
CA LYS A 8 -10.99 -10.96 -12.88
C LYS A 8 -11.77 -12.10 -12.24
N GLU A 9 -12.92 -11.79 -11.66
CA GLU A 9 -13.88 -12.77 -11.17
C GLU A 9 -15.12 -12.73 -12.08
N ALA A 10 -15.39 -13.84 -12.77
CA ALA A 10 -16.39 -13.92 -13.84
C ALA A 10 -16.22 -12.79 -14.89
N THR A 11 -17.07 -11.77 -14.83
CA THR A 11 -17.05 -10.60 -15.73
C THR A 11 -16.44 -9.35 -15.10
N SER A 12 -16.23 -9.33 -13.78
CA SER A 12 -15.82 -8.14 -13.02
C SER A 12 -14.32 -8.13 -12.72
N PRO A 13 -13.62 -6.99 -12.86
CA PRO A 13 -12.22 -6.87 -12.46
C PRO A 13 -12.07 -6.91 -10.94
N ILE A 14 -11.02 -7.57 -10.46
CA ILE A 14 -10.59 -7.52 -9.07
C ILE A 14 -9.56 -6.40 -8.96
N GLU A 15 -9.88 -5.37 -8.19
CA GLU A 15 -9.06 -4.19 -8.00
C GLU A 15 -8.57 -4.09 -6.55
N ILE A 16 -7.27 -3.82 -6.38
CA ILE A 16 -6.68 -3.53 -5.08
C ILE A 16 -6.39 -2.03 -5.00
N HIS A 17 -6.91 -1.39 -3.96
CA HIS A 17 -6.52 -0.02 -3.62
C HIS A 17 -5.08 0.01 -3.13
N TYR A 18 -4.33 1.06 -3.41
CA TYR A 18 -3.04 1.27 -2.77
C TYR A 18 -2.80 2.75 -2.50
N GLU A 19 -1.86 3.02 -1.60
CA GLU A 19 -1.37 4.33 -1.26
C GLU A 19 0.12 4.40 -1.59
N ASP A 20 0.57 5.55 -2.06
CA ASP A 20 1.92 5.77 -2.54
C ASP A 20 2.41 7.13 -2.05
N TYR A 21 3.45 7.10 -1.23
CA TYR A 21 3.94 8.26 -0.51
C TYR A 21 5.44 8.45 -0.72
N GLY A 22 5.85 9.72 -0.80
CA GLY A 22 7.26 10.09 -0.89
C GLY A 22 7.91 9.70 -2.21
N HIS A 23 9.24 9.79 -2.23
CA HIS A 23 10.07 9.52 -3.40
C HIS A 23 11.38 8.88 -2.94
N GLY A 24 12.01 8.05 -3.78
CA GLY A 24 13.25 7.35 -3.46
C GLY A 24 13.14 5.84 -3.62
N LYS A 25 13.95 5.08 -2.87
CA LYS A 25 13.93 3.62 -2.92
C LYS A 25 12.58 3.11 -2.41
N ALA A 26 11.98 2.19 -3.17
CA ALA A 26 10.66 1.67 -2.84
C ALA A 26 10.72 0.72 -1.63
N VAL A 27 9.80 0.93 -0.68
CA VAL A 27 9.49 0.03 0.43
C VAL A 27 8.01 -0.31 0.34
N VAL A 28 7.72 -1.60 0.13
CA VAL A 28 6.34 -2.12 0.05
C VAL A 28 5.93 -2.66 1.40
N ILE A 29 4.77 -2.21 1.89
CA ILE A 29 4.29 -2.55 3.21
C ILE A 29 2.95 -3.29 3.09
N ILE A 30 2.90 -4.49 3.69
CA ILE A 30 1.75 -5.39 3.68
C ILE A 30 1.31 -5.63 5.13
N HIS A 31 0.05 -5.37 5.44
CA HIS A 31 -0.46 -5.54 6.80
C HIS A 31 -0.85 -7.00 7.11
N GLY A 32 -0.75 -7.35 8.39
CA GLY A 32 -1.27 -8.60 8.94
C GLY A 32 -2.79 -8.59 9.11
N TRP A 33 -3.37 -9.76 9.38
CA TRP A 33 -4.77 -9.88 9.77
C TRP A 33 -4.89 -9.65 11.29
N PRO A 34 -5.96 -9.02 11.81
CA PRO A 34 -7.13 -8.44 11.12
C PRO A 34 -6.97 -6.93 10.83
N LEU A 35 -5.74 -6.43 10.73
CA LEU A 35 -5.45 -5.00 10.66
C LEU A 35 -5.64 -4.44 9.25
N SER A 36 -5.39 -3.13 9.12
CA SER A 36 -5.34 -2.41 7.85
C SER A 36 -4.02 -1.64 7.70
N GLY A 37 -3.86 -0.88 6.62
CA GLY A 37 -2.70 0.01 6.40
C GLY A 37 -2.42 0.96 7.58
N ARG A 38 -3.44 1.32 8.39
CA ARG A 38 -3.26 2.13 9.61
C ARG A 38 -2.34 1.51 10.66
N SER A 39 -2.14 0.19 10.63
CA SER A 39 -1.14 -0.46 11.49
C SER A 39 0.28 0.07 11.30
N TRP A 40 0.53 0.80 10.21
CA TRP A 40 1.82 1.37 9.86
C TRP A 40 1.93 2.88 10.07
N GLU A 41 0.98 3.52 10.76
CA GLU A 41 0.97 4.98 10.95
C GLU A 41 2.22 5.54 11.63
N ALA A 42 2.92 4.73 12.42
CA ALA A 42 4.19 5.12 13.03
C ALA A 42 5.39 4.98 12.07
N GLN A 43 5.38 3.96 11.20
CA GLN A 43 6.50 3.64 10.33
C GLN A 43 6.47 4.43 9.02
N VAL A 44 5.28 4.69 8.46
CA VAL A 44 5.15 5.39 7.18
C VAL A 44 5.79 6.79 7.24
N PRO A 45 5.49 7.66 8.23
CA PRO A 45 6.14 8.97 8.33
C PRO A 45 7.66 8.87 8.53
N ALA A 46 8.13 7.90 9.31
CA ALA A 46 9.56 7.70 9.55
C ALA A 46 10.32 7.28 8.28
N LEU A 47 9.73 6.38 7.47
CA LEU A 47 10.31 5.94 6.20
C LEU A 47 10.33 7.08 5.16
N ILE A 48 9.25 7.87 5.10
CA ILE A 48 9.21 9.05 4.23
C ILE A 48 10.27 10.06 4.65
N ALA A 49 10.39 10.35 5.95
CA ALA A 49 11.41 11.26 6.49
C ALA A 49 12.84 10.76 6.22
N ALA A 50 13.04 9.45 6.15
CA ALA A 50 14.31 8.83 5.77
C ALA A 50 14.56 8.79 4.24
N GLY A 51 13.67 9.35 3.42
CA GLY A 51 13.85 9.46 1.97
C GLY A 51 13.44 8.21 1.17
N TYR A 52 12.56 7.38 1.70
CA TYR A 52 11.99 6.24 0.99
C TYR A 52 10.65 6.60 0.33
N ARG A 53 10.35 5.91 -0.78
CA ARG A 53 9.00 5.84 -1.34
C ARG A 53 8.27 4.67 -0.70
N VAL A 54 7.16 4.95 -0.02
CA VAL A 54 6.38 3.94 0.70
C VAL A 54 5.12 3.60 -0.10
N ILE A 55 4.95 2.32 -0.43
CA ILE A 55 3.76 1.80 -1.12
C ILE A 55 3.03 0.87 -0.16
N ALA A 56 1.80 1.23 0.21
CA ALA A 56 0.97 0.46 1.14
C ALA A 56 -0.33 0.03 0.47
N PHE A 57 -0.74 -1.23 0.65
CA PHE A 57 -2.02 -1.71 0.11
C PHE A 57 -2.69 -2.68 1.08
N PRO A 58 -4.03 -2.67 1.17
CA PRO A 58 -4.77 -3.68 1.88
C PRO A 58 -4.70 -5.06 1.21
N ARG A 59 -4.65 -6.12 2.02
CA ARG A 59 -4.90 -7.51 1.55
C ARG A 59 -6.38 -7.81 1.38
#